data_AF-A0A1I4LB49-F1
#
_entry.id   AF-A0A1I4LB49-F1
#
_cell.length_a   1.000
_cell.length_b   1.000
_cell.length_c   1.000
_cell.angle_alpha   90.00
_cell.angle_beta   90.00
_cell.angle_gamma   90.00
#
_symmetry.space_group_name_H-M   'P 1'
#
loop_
_entity.id
_entity.type
_entity.pdbx_description
1 polymer ?
#
loop_
_entity_poly.entity_id
_entity_poly.type
_entity_poly.pdbx_seq_one_letter_code
_entity_poly.pdbx_strand_id
1 'polypeptide(L)'
;MSVLLRAVLALVLLLCGRAWAEAPVRQVFLVQDSGWMEPFLTAEGSQFRPLVEALVAAARVPGGEIAVATFDQDGQVPGRPSPRILYEGAYEAARVRAAIASIDLPRKAGSAAYADADFNGALLGAIRTGLRGRDGVIWMVTNNKNSPGNSAEVERNTAAFYVALRESDAISRIVAYPVRMPLKGRNFSEGGFVIYGIGYGAAGDRALEAAVTAPGLTALFSHPPVSLKPVLAGGLTLRFDRIDTGGLQAGLENGVLVVSGADATAGTALRLTAHLHNGLYPQRVAAARLALSWSEVGTEAGLAQAAVSPAEITDLAPQAESGPLAVVLTLPPIPRPAGLAGLLSDGRTVDGTLTLRLADLRLALDPAFLDRVRPIFGSGLLSGDQMGGAAGDARAVEGRLPGLFRDYRGVSEASVSLPVRIEAAFSPWPLIAAASGALALAGAAGLGALALARARVQTVMLGTVPKRVSLRPYRTQTLRAPDGSRWQVRAGLWGPACATRLQEPGPGA
;
A
#
# COMPACT_ATOMS: atom_id res chain seq x y z
N MET A 1 14.71 36.78 -0.10
CA MET A 1 15.55 35.73 -0.69
C MET A 1 15.91 36.16 -2.11
N SER A 2 17.17 36.47 -2.41
CA SER A 2 17.57 37.14 -3.65
C SER A 2 17.26 36.27 -4.89
N VAL A 3 16.97 36.92 -6.02
CA VAL A 3 16.72 36.25 -7.31
C VAL A 3 17.90 35.36 -7.71
N LEU A 4 19.12 35.76 -7.34
CA LEU A 4 20.34 34.98 -7.53
C LEU A 4 20.31 33.65 -6.77
N LEU A 5 19.81 33.63 -5.52
CA LEU A 5 19.72 32.41 -4.73
C LEU A 5 18.68 31.43 -5.30
N ARG A 6 17.57 31.94 -5.84
CA ARG A 6 16.56 31.10 -6.51
C ARG A 6 17.07 30.49 -7.81
N ALA A 7 17.85 31.24 -8.59
CA ALA A 7 18.45 30.75 -9.82
C ALA A 7 19.51 29.68 -9.55
N VAL A 8 20.35 29.87 -8.52
CA VAL A 8 21.33 28.85 -8.11
C VAL A 8 20.65 27.60 -7.55
N LEU A 9 19.58 27.74 -6.76
CA LEU A 9 18.83 26.59 -6.24
C LEU A 9 18.15 25.80 -7.36
N ALA A 10 17.59 26.48 -8.36
CA ALA A 10 16.99 25.85 -9.54
C ALA A 10 18.04 25.12 -10.40
N LEU A 11 19.24 25.68 -10.55
CA LEU A 11 20.33 25.04 -11.29
C LEU A 11 20.89 23.81 -10.55
N VAL A 12 20.99 23.86 -9.22
CA VAL A 12 21.38 22.71 -8.39
C VAL A 12 20.30 21.61 -8.43
N LEU A 13 19.01 21.97 -8.41
CA LEU A 13 17.91 21.00 -8.59
C LEU A 13 17.89 20.38 -10.00
N LEU A 14 18.25 21.13 -11.04
CA LEU A 14 18.38 20.63 -12.42
C LEU A 14 19.62 19.74 -12.62
N LEU A 15 20.71 19.99 -11.89
CA LEU A 15 21.94 19.21 -11.95
C LEU A 15 21.89 17.95 -11.05
N CYS A 16 21.17 18.00 -9.93
CA CYS A 16 20.92 16.85 -9.05
C CYS A 16 19.71 16.00 -9.49
N GLY A 17 18.88 16.49 -10.40
CA GLY A 17 17.70 15.81 -10.93
C GLY A 17 17.96 14.78 -12.04
N ARG A 18 19.24 14.52 -12.40
CA ARG A 18 19.55 13.31 -13.15
C ARG A 18 19.46 12.13 -12.18
N ALA A 19 18.24 11.62 -12.00
CA ALA A 19 18.06 10.23 -11.59
C ALA A 19 19.03 9.42 -12.45
N TRP A 20 20.01 8.78 -11.81
CA TRP A 20 20.88 7.85 -12.50
C TRP A 20 19.94 6.81 -13.08
N ALA A 21 19.72 6.86 -14.40
CA ALA A 21 18.90 5.87 -15.07
C ALA A 21 19.57 4.54 -14.78
N GLU A 22 18.95 3.73 -13.92
CA GLU A 22 19.46 2.41 -13.57
C GLU A 22 19.72 1.68 -14.88
N ALA A 23 20.91 1.10 -15.00
CA ALA A 23 21.25 0.34 -16.19
C ALA A 23 20.18 -0.74 -16.39
N PRO A 24 19.64 -0.89 -17.62
CA PRO A 24 18.55 -1.80 -17.85
C PRO A 24 18.97 -3.22 -17.50
N VAL A 25 18.11 -3.89 -16.73
CA VAL A 25 18.40 -5.17 -16.07
C VAL A 25 18.56 -6.28 -17.11
N ARG A 26 19.63 -7.08 -16.98
CA ARG A 26 19.89 -8.23 -17.85
C ARG A 26 18.98 -9.39 -17.47
N GLN A 27 18.53 -10.15 -18.47
CA GLN A 27 17.70 -11.34 -18.25
C GLN A 27 18.33 -12.59 -18.84
N VAL A 28 18.13 -13.73 -18.17
CA VAL A 28 18.56 -15.04 -18.65
C VAL A 28 17.35 -15.93 -18.80
N PHE A 29 17.12 -16.45 -19.99
CA PHE A 29 16.12 -17.46 -20.29
C PHE A 29 16.82 -18.81 -20.36
N LEU A 30 16.65 -19.60 -19.31
CA LEU A 30 17.38 -20.81 -19.04
C LEU A 30 16.47 -22.03 -19.25
N VAL A 31 16.70 -22.80 -20.31
CA VAL A 31 15.85 -23.90 -20.72
C VAL A 31 16.51 -25.24 -20.41
N GLN A 32 15.84 -26.10 -19.66
CA GLN A 32 16.33 -27.45 -19.41
C GLN A 32 16.40 -28.22 -20.74
N ASP A 33 17.52 -28.90 -20.99
CA ASP A 33 17.71 -29.74 -22.17
C ASP A 33 18.06 -31.20 -21.83
N SER A 34 17.86 -31.60 -20.57
CA SER A 34 18.02 -32.99 -20.13
C SER A 34 17.02 -33.95 -20.78
N GLY A 35 17.25 -35.26 -20.64
CA GLY A 35 16.42 -36.30 -21.27
C GLY A 35 14.93 -36.23 -20.94
N TRP A 36 14.57 -35.75 -19.76
CA TRP A 36 13.18 -35.57 -19.35
C TRP A 36 12.43 -34.52 -20.16
N MET A 37 13.14 -33.66 -20.90
CA MET A 37 12.56 -32.66 -21.79
C MET A 37 12.28 -33.20 -23.21
N GLU A 38 12.61 -34.46 -23.48
CA GLU A 38 12.52 -35.07 -24.80
C GLU A 38 11.15 -34.92 -25.48
N PRO A 39 10.01 -35.18 -24.81
CA PRO A 39 8.70 -35.01 -25.43
C PRO A 39 8.45 -33.56 -25.87
N PHE A 40 8.89 -32.58 -25.10
CA PHE A 40 8.72 -31.17 -25.43
C PHE A 40 9.58 -30.71 -26.59
N LEU A 41 10.78 -31.27 -26.72
CA LEU A 41 11.76 -30.85 -27.73
C LEU A 41 11.65 -31.59 -29.07
N THR A 42 11.03 -32.78 -29.08
CA THR A 42 11.03 -33.67 -30.25
C THR A 42 9.65 -34.14 -30.72
N ALA A 43 8.60 -34.08 -29.89
CA ALA A 43 7.29 -34.54 -30.32
C ALA A 43 6.72 -33.65 -31.44
N GLU A 44 6.10 -34.28 -32.43
CA GLU A 44 5.43 -33.58 -33.52
C GLU A 44 4.31 -32.68 -32.97
N GLY A 45 4.24 -31.45 -33.47
CA GLY A 45 3.23 -30.47 -33.05
C GLY A 45 3.47 -29.83 -31.66
N SER A 46 4.58 -30.14 -30.97
CA SER A 46 4.92 -29.52 -29.69
C SER A 46 4.93 -27.99 -29.77
N GLN A 47 4.20 -27.35 -28.86
CA GLN A 47 4.16 -25.88 -28.72
C GLN A 47 5.23 -25.35 -27.77
N PHE A 48 6.16 -26.20 -27.31
CA PHE A 48 7.17 -25.80 -26.33
C PHE A 48 8.08 -24.68 -26.83
N ARG A 49 8.71 -24.85 -27.99
CA ARG A 49 9.62 -23.83 -28.57
C ARG A 49 8.89 -22.52 -28.89
N PRO A 50 7.70 -22.53 -29.56
CA PRO A 50 6.90 -21.32 -29.72
C PRO A 50 6.55 -20.62 -28.40
N LEU A 51 6.22 -21.38 -27.34
CA LEU A 51 5.94 -20.79 -26.03
C LEU A 51 7.18 -20.13 -25.43
N VAL A 52 8.35 -20.77 -25.51
CA VAL A 52 9.61 -20.18 -25.01
C VAL A 52 9.96 -18.92 -25.81
N GLU A 53 9.77 -18.91 -27.13
CA GLU A 53 9.94 -17.70 -27.96
C GLU A 53 9.02 -16.56 -27.50
N ALA A 54 7.74 -16.88 -27.26
CA ALA A 54 6.75 -15.92 -26.78
C ALA A 54 7.09 -15.42 -25.37
N LEU A 55 7.58 -16.29 -24.48
CA LEU A 55 8.05 -15.91 -23.14
C LEU A 55 9.19 -14.88 -23.22
N VAL A 56 10.21 -15.14 -24.04
CA VAL A 56 11.34 -14.20 -24.22
C VAL A 56 10.86 -12.84 -24.73
N ALA A 57 9.93 -12.85 -25.70
CA ALA A 57 9.38 -11.62 -26.24
C ALA A 57 8.51 -10.85 -25.23
N ALA A 58 7.72 -11.57 -24.43
CA ALA A 58 6.75 -11.00 -23.50
C ALA A 58 7.39 -10.47 -22.20
N ALA A 59 8.42 -11.15 -21.68
CA ALA A 59 9.07 -10.80 -20.43
C ALA A 59 10.21 -9.76 -20.58
N ARG A 60 10.49 -9.30 -21.81
CA ARG A 60 11.59 -8.38 -22.08
C ARG A 60 11.49 -7.08 -21.29
N VAL A 61 12.63 -6.63 -20.77
CA VAL A 61 12.80 -5.32 -20.14
C VAL A 61 13.31 -4.37 -21.22
N PRO A 62 12.63 -3.24 -21.49
CA PRO A 62 13.08 -2.28 -22.49
C PRO A 62 14.53 -1.83 -22.24
N GLY A 63 15.36 -1.88 -23.28
CA GLY A 63 16.79 -1.56 -23.21
C GLY A 63 17.67 -2.62 -22.54
N GLY A 64 17.10 -3.68 -21.97
CA GLY A 64 17.84 -4.75 -21.31
C GLY A 64 18.44 -5.76 -22.29
N GLU A 65 19.62 -6.27 -21.96
CA GLU A 65 20.20 -7.42 -22.64
C GLU A 65 19.51 -8.72 -22.20
N ILE A 66 19.47 -9.69 -23.10
CA ILE A 66 19.01 -11.04 -22.81
C ILE A 66 20.11 -12.05 -23.09
N ALA A 67 20.06 -13.18 -22.39
CA ALA A 67 20.76 -14.40 -22.75
C ALA A 67 19.75 -15.55 -22.87
N VAL A 68 19.85 -16.33 -23.94
CA VAL A 68 19.12 -17.61 -24.07
C VAL A 68 20.15 -18.71 -23.86
N ALA A 69 19.89 -19.58 -22.89
CA ALA A 69 20.81 -20.62 -22.48
C ALA A 69 20.08 -21.94 -22.24
N THR A 70 20.82 -23.05 -22.33
CA THR A 70 20.33 -24.35 -21.91
C THR A 70 21.10 -24.89 -20.72
N PHE A 71 20.52 -25.86 -20.00
CA PHE A 71 21.21 -26.54 -18.91
C PHE A 71 20.88 -28.02 -18.81
N ASP A 72 21.94 -28.77 -18.59
CA ASP A 72 22.02 -30.16 -18.19
C ASP A 72 23.01 -30.27 -17.00
N GLN A 73 23.39 -31.47 -16.61
CA GLN A 73 24.42 -31.68 -15.60
C GLN A 73 25.82 -31.48 -16.19
N ASP A 74 26.55 -30.51 -15.62
CA ASP A 74 27.92 -30.18 -16.04
C ASP A 74 28.86 -31.40 -15.96
N GLY A 75 29.74 -31.54 -16.95
CA GLY A 75 30.70 -32.65 -17.03
C GLY A 75 30.17 -33.97 -17.58
N GLN A 76 28.87 -34.14 -17.83
CA GLN A 76 28.33 -35.36 -18.45
C GLN A 76 28.53 -35.42 -19.98
N VAL A 77 28.64 -34.26 -20.60
CA VAL A 77 28.75 -34.09 -22.05
C VAL A 77 30.10 -33.44 -22.37
N PRO A 78 31.04 -34.16 -23.01
CA PRO A 78 32.39 -33.65 -23.21
C PRO A 78 32.42 -32.33 -23.99
N GLY A 79 33.11 -31.33 -23.42
CA GLY A 79 33.27 -30.01 -24.05
C GLY A 79 32.01 -29.13 -24.06
N ARG A 80 30.94 -29.53 -23.37
CA ARG A 80 29.70 -28.76 -23.25
C ARG A 80 29.56 -28.24 -21.81
N PRO A 81 29.77 -26.93 -21.57
CA PRO A 81 29.51 -26.35 -20.25
C PRO A 81 28.02 -26.22 -19.98
N SER A 82 27.62 -26.29 -18.71
CA SER A 82 26.26 -26.00 -18.26
C SER A 82 26.23 -24.85 -17.24
N PRO A 83 25.45 -23.77 -17.44
CA PRO A 83 24.62 -23.48 -18.61
C PRO A 83 25.42 -23.17 -19.89
N ARG A 84 24.86 -23.57 -21.04
CA ARG A 84 25.36 -23.23 -22.37
C ARG A 84 24.62 -22.04 -22.95
N ILE A 85 25.31 -20.91 -23.15
CA ILE A 85 24.72 -19.73 -23.82
C ILE A 85 24.59 -20.00 -25.32
N LEU A 86 23.38 -19.90 -25.85
CA LEU A 86 23.07 -20.03 -27.28
C LEU A 86 22.93 -18.67 -27.96
N TYR A 87 22.52 -17.67 -27.19
CA TYR A 87 22.41 -16.28 -27.62
C TYR A 87 22.67 -15.33 -26.46
N GLU A 88 23.36 -14.22 -26.73
CA GLU A 88 23.42 -13.08 -25.82
C GLU A 88 23.45 -11.75 -26.59
N GLY A 89 22.80 -10.73 -26.03
CA GLY A 89 22.76 -9.38 -26.59
C GLY A 89 21.41 -8.71 -26.44
N ALA A 90 21.18 -7.63 -27.20
CA ALA A 90 19.87 -7.00 -27.28
C ALA A 90 18.80 -7.97 -27.84
N TYR A 91 17.52 -7.77 -27.55
CA TYR A 91 16.48 -8.64 -28.11
C TYR A 91 16.40 -8.51 -29.64
N GLU A 92 16.67 -9.61 -30.36
CA GLU A 92 16.45 -9.76 -31.80
C GLU A 92 15.61 -11.01 -32.08
N ALA A 93 14.37 -10.85 -32.52
CA ALA A 93 13.40 -11.95 -32.66
C ALA A 93 13.94 -13.12 -33.50
N ALA A 94 14.62 -12.85 -34.61
CA ALA A 94 15.19 -13.88 -35.48
C ALA A 94 16.32 -14.68 -34.82
N ARG A 95 17.21 -14.00 -34.06
CA ARG A 95 18.31 -14.66 -33.35
C ARG A 95 17.81 -15.46 -32.15
N VAL A 96 16.83 -14.92 -31.42
CA VAL A 96 16.16 -15.64 -30.33
C VAL A 96 15.49 -16.91 -30.85
N ARG A 97 14.74 -16.82 -31.95
CA ARG A 97 14.15 -17.98 -32.61
C ARG A 97 15.20 -19.01 -33.03
N ALA A 98 16.29 -18.56 -33.65
CA ALA A 98 17.38 -19.46 -34.06
C ALA A 98 18.02 -20.15 -32.85
N ALA A 99 18.26 -19.43 -31.75
CA ALA A 99 18.80 -19.98 -30.51
C ALA A 99 17.85 -21.03 -29.91
N ILE A 100 16.56 -20.72 -29.81
CA ILE A 100 15.55 -21.66 -29.29
C ILE A 100 15.39 -22.87 -30.21
N ALA A 101 15.46 -22.70 -31.53
CA ALA A 101 15.43 -23.81 -32.48
C ALA A 101 16.67 -24.71 -32.37
N SER A 102 17.82 -24.17 -31.94
CA SER A 102 19.07 -24.92 -31.78
C SER A 102 19.16 -25.76 -30.50
N ILE A 103 18.20 -25.63 -29.58
CA ILE A 103 18.16 -26.44 -28.35
C ILE A 103 18.05 -27.92 -28.75
N ASP A 104 19.05 -28.71 -28.39
CA ASP A 104 19.16 -30.14 -28.67
C ASP A 104 18.95 -30.99 -27.41
N LEU A 105 19.04 -32.32 -27.53
CA LEU A 105 18.98 -33.27 -26.41
C LEU A 105 20.34 -33.98 -26.29
N PRO A 106 21.27 -33.47 -25.47
CA PRO A 106 22.60 -34.03 -25.37
C PRO A 106 22.59 -35.42 -24.72
N ARG A 107 23.59 -36.24 -25.09
CA ARG A 107 23.79 -37.60 -24.55
C ARG A 107 25.06 -37.66 -23.73
N LYS A 108 25.06 -38.50 -22.69
CA LYS A 108 26.21 -38.73 -21.82
C LYS A 108 27.37 -39.34 -22.61
N ALA A 109 28.59 -39.00 -22.25
CA ALA A 109 29.79 -39.56 -22.87
C ALA A 109 29.76 -41.10 -22.88
N GLY A 110 29.96 -41.71 -24.05
CA GLY A 110 30.01 -43.17 -24.19
C GLY A 110 28.68 -43.91 -23.91
N SER A 111 27.55 -43.22 -23.83
CA SER A 111 26.25 -43.81 -23.50
C SER A 111 25.14 -43.36 -24.46
N ALA A 112 24.15 -44.24 -24.67
CA ALA A 112 22.91 -43.87 -25.34
C ALA A 112 21.96 -43.07 -24.44
N ALA A 113 22.24 -42.94 -23.14
CA ALA A 113 21.42 -42.17 -22.22
C ALA A 113 21.54 -40.65 -22.48
N TYR A 114 20.42 -39.94 -22.38
CA TYR A 114 20.42 -38.48 -22.37
C TYR A 114 21.07 -37.93 -21.10
N ALA A 115 21.57 -36.70 -21.15
CA ALA A 115 22.10 -36.02 -19.98
C ALA A 115 21.03 -35.83 -18.89
N ASP A 116 21.47 -35.79 -17.63
CA ASP A 116 20.65 -35.44 -16.46
C ASP A 116 20.54 -33.91 -16.32
N ALA A 117 19.74 -33.43 -15.37
CA ALA A 117 19.71 -32.02 -14.99
C ALA A 117 20.34 -31.78 -13.61
N ASP A 118 20.97 -30.61 -13.45
CA ASP A 118 21.43 -30.08 -12.17
C ASP A 118 20.86 -28.66 -11.96
N PHE A 119 19.76 -28.55 -11.22
CA PHE A 119 19.11 -27.26 -10.96
C PHE A 119 19.97 -26.28 -10.17
N ASN A 120 20.79 -26.77 -9.23
CA ASN A 120 21.63 -25.90 -8.42
C ASN A 120 22.79 -25.34 -9.26
N GLY A 121 23.46 -26.21 -10.02
CA GLY A 121 24.47 -25.80 -11.00
C GLY A 121 23.92 -24.82 -12.03
N ALA A 122 22.71 -25.08 -12.54
CA ALA A 122 22.02 -24.22 -13.48
C ALA A 122 21.73 -22.81 -12.91
N LEU A 123 21.22 -22.72 -11.68
CA LEU A 123 20.96 -21.43 -11.02
C LEU A 123 22.25 -20.65 -10.79
N LEU A 124 23.26 -21.29 -10.18
CA LEU A 124 24.54 -20.63 -9.89
C LEU A 124 25.30 -20.26 -11.16
N GLY A 125 25.22 -21.07 -12.21
CA GLY A 125 25.79 -20.77 -13.52
C GLY A 125 25.04 -19.67 -14.25
N ALA A 126 23.71 -19.61 -14.14
CA ALA A 126 22.92 -18.51 -14.70
C ALA A 126 23.26 -17.18 -14.02
N ILE A 127 23.49 -17.16 -12.72
CA ILE A 127 23.98 -15.96 -12.00
C ILE A 127 25.39 -15.58 -12.46
N ARG A 128 26.34 -16.53 -12.41
CA ARG A 128 27.76 -16.24 -12.70
C ARG A 128 28.00 -15.90 -14.17
N THR A 129 27.46 -16.69 -15.08
CA THR A 129 27.77 -16.63 -16.51
C THR A 129 26.69 -15.87 -17.28
N GLY A 130 25.42 -16.19 -17.02
CA GLY A 130 24.29 -15.58 -17.72
C GLY A 130 24.08 -14.11 -17.35
N LEU A 131 24.00 -13.81 -16.05
CA LEU A 131 23.87 -12.46 -15.50
C LEU A 131 25.22 -11.76 -15.27
N ARG A 132 26.34 -12.47 -15.44
CA ARG A 132 27.70 -11.95 -15.21
C ARG A 132 27.89 -11.42 -13.78
N GLY A 133 27.24 -12.06 -12.81
CA GLY A 133 27.28 -11.71 -11.38
C GLY A 133 26.54 -10.42 -11.01
N ARG A 134 25.70 -9.88 -11.90
CA ARG A 134 24.93 -8.65 -11.67
C ARG A 134 23.47 -8.96 -11.33
N ASP A 135 22.77 -7.99 -10.76
CA ASP A 135 21.32 -8.02 -10.58
C ASP A 135 20.62 -8.31 -11.92
N GLY A 136 19.55 -9.11 -11.86
CA GLY A 136 18.97 -9.70 -13.06
C GLY A 136 17.70 -10.50 -12.82
N VAL A 137 17.07 -10.89 -13.93
CA VAL A 137 15.94 -11.85 -13.89
C VAL A 137 16.37 -13.16 -14.55
N ILE A 138 16.11 -14.28 -13.88
CA ILE A 138 16.31 -15.62 -14.44
C ILE A 138 14.93 -16.23 -14.67
N TRP A 139 14.63 -16.50 -15.94
CA TRP A 139 13.47 -17.27 -16.39
C TRP A 139 13.90 -18.72 -16.62
N MET A 140 13.61 -19.62 -15.68
CA MET A 140 13.99 -21.03 -15.76
C MET A 140 12.81 -21.87 -16.25
N VAL A 141 12.97 -22.59 -17.37
CA VAL A 141 11.96 -23.48 -17.96
C VAL A 141 12.38 -24.93 -17.73
N THR A 142 11.60 -25.66 -16.93
CA THR A 142 12.00 -26.97 -16.38
C THR A 142 10.78 -27.84 -16.07
N ASN A 143 10.91 -29.16 -16.18
CA ASN A 143 9.88 -30.08 -15.68
C ASN A 143 10.15 -30.60 -14.25
N ASN A 144 11.11 -30.01 -13.55
CA ASN A 144 11.55 -30.33 -12.20
C ASN A 144 12.09 -31.77 -12.00
N LYS A 145 12.49 -32.46 -13.08
CA LYS A 145 13.06 -33.82 -13.00
C LYS A 145 14.55 -33.84 -13.32
N ASN A 146 15.34 -34.41 -12.41
CA ASN A 146 16.81 -34.43 -12.50
C ASN A 146 17.38 -35.65 -13.22
N SER A 147 17.03 -36.87 -12.82
CA SER A 147 17.57 -38.10 -13.45
C SER A 147 16.54 -39.23 -13.46
N PRO A 148 16.55 -40.16 -14.44
CA PRO A 148 15.78 -41.39 -14.35
C PRO A 148 16.38 -42.33 -13.29
N GLY A 149 15.73 -42.44 -12.14
CA GLY A 149 16.20 -43.23 -10.99
C GLY A 149 17.09 -42.40 -10.07
N ASN A 150 16.48 -41.54 -9.25
CA ASN A 150 17.19 -40.60 -8.39
C ASN A 150 18.14 -41.33 -7.44
N SER A 151 19.45 -41.11 -7.58
CA SER A 151 20.39 -41.44 -6.51
C SER A 151 20.19 -40.47 -5.33
N ALA A 152 20.58 -40.87 -4.13
CA ALA A 152 20.51 -40.00 -2.93
C ALA A 152 21.31 -38.68 -3.08
N GLU A 153 22.25 -38.62 -4.01
CA GLU A 153 22.99 -37.40 -4.36
C GLU A 153 22.12 -36.40 -5.13
N VAL A 154 21.32 -36.90 -6.08
CA VAL A 154 20.38 -36.07 -6.86
C VAL A 154 19.31 -35.46 -5.97
N GLU A 155 18.78 -36.22 -5.01
CA GLU A 155 17.81 -35.69 -4.03
C GLU A 155 18.41 -34.59 -3.15
N ARG A 156 19.66 -34.76 -2.69
CA ARG A 156 20.39 -33.73 -1.93
C ARG A 156 20.64 -32.47 -2.75
N ASN A 157 21.05 -32.59 -4.01
CA ASN A 157 21.28 -31.44 -4.88
C ASN A 157 19.97 -30.69 -5.20
N THR A 158 18.88 -31.44 -5.36
CA THR A 158 17.53 -30.88 -5.54
C THR A 158 17.07 -30.11 -4.30
N ALA A 159 17.28 -30.69 -3.11
CA ALA A 159 16.97 -30.03 -1.85
C ALA A 159 17.82 -28.77 -1.66
N ALA A 160 19.12 -28.82 -1.98
CA ALA A 160 20.03 -27.67 -1.89
C ALA A 160 19.59 -26.51 -2.79
N PHE A 161 19.10 -26.79 -4.00
CA PHE A 161 18.52 -25.76 -4.88
C PHE A 161 17.33 -25.03 -4.22
N TYR A 162 16.37 -25.77 -3.66
CA TYR A 162 15.22 -25.16 -2.99
C TYR A 162 15.60 -24.41 -1.72
N VAL A 163 16.58 -24.89 -0.97
CA VAL A 163 17.16 -24.19 0.19
C VAL A 163 17.79 -22.88 -0.25
N ALA A 164 18.62 -22.88 -1.29
CA ALA A 164 19.26 -21.68 -1.82
C ALA A 164 18.25 -20.62 -2.27
N LEU A 165 17.17 -21.03 -2.96
CA LEU A 165 16.08 -20.14 -3.35
C LEU A 165 15.34 -19.54 -2.14
N ARG A 166 15.13 -20.33 -1.10
CA ARG A 166 14.41 -19.90 0.11
C ARG A 166 15.24 -18.94 0.95
N GLU A 167 16.49 -19.31 1.26
CA GLU A 167 17.33 -18.63 2.24
C GLU A 167 18.13 -17.46 1.67
N SER A 168 18.28 -17.35 0.35
CA SER A 168 19.04 -16.24 -0.23
C SER A 168 18.29 -14.91 -0.11
N ASP A 169 18.89 -13.94 0.61
CA ASP A 169 18.43 -12.55 0.66
C ASP A 169 18.55 -11.85 -0.69
N ALA A 170 19.50 -12.28 -1.52
CA ALA A 170 19.67 -11.76 -2.88
C ALA A 170 18.55 -12.23 -3.82
N ILE A 171 17.78 -13.26 -3.47
CA ILE A 171 16.62 -13.72 -4.24
C ILE A 171 15.37 -13.36 -3.45
N SER A 172 14.88 -12.13 -3.61
CA SER A 172 13.71 -11.64 -2.87
C SER A 172 12.38 -12.08 -3.49
N ARG A 173 12.37 -12.40 -4.79
CA ARG A 173 11.13 -12.73 -5.51
C ARG A 173 11.26 -13.93 -6.42
N ILE A 174 10.28 -14.82 -6.30
CA ILE A 174 10.14 -16.02 -7.11
C ILE A 174 8.68 -16.19 -7.47
N VAL A 175 8.41 -16.29 -8.77
CA VAL A 175 7.11 -16.63 -9.33
C VAL A 175 7.20 -17.92 -10.14
N ALA A 176 6.08 -18.62 -10.31
CA ALA A 176 6.02 -19.80 -11.16
C ALA A 176 4.75 -19.85 -12.02
N TYR A 177 4.91 -20.31 -13.26
CA TYR A 177 3.82 -20.64 -14.17
C TYR A 177 3.86 -22.14 -14.46
N PRO A 178 3.00 -22.95 -13.83
CA PRO A 178 2.79 -24.34 -14.23
C PRO A 178 2.08 -24.39 -15.59
N VAL A 179 2.71 -24.99 -16.58
CA VAL A 179 2.20 -25.10 -17.96
C VAL A 179 1.85 -26.55 -18.25
N ARG A 180 0.56 -26.81 -18.47
CA ARG A 180 0.07 -28.12 -18.92
C ARG A 180 0.33 -28.26 -20.41
N MET A 181 1.09 -29.28 -20.80
CA MET A 181 1.39 -29.61 -22.18
C MET A 181 1.63 -31.13 -22.28
N PRO A 182 0.56 -31.95 -22.28
CA PRO A 182 0.71 -33.38 -22.30
C PRO A 182 1.27 -33.83 -23.66
N LEU A 183 2.47 -34.40 -23.64
CA LEU A 183 3.18 -34.87 -24.83
C LEU A 183 3.78 -36.24 -24.58
N LYS A 184 3.88 -37.03 -25.65
CA LYS A 184 4.56 -38.31 -25.67
C LYS A 184 5.64 -38.25 -26.73
N GLY A 185 6.89 -38.38 -26.28
CA GLY A 185 8.04 -38.53 -27.15
C GLY A 185 8.30 -40.00 -27.47
N ARG A 186 9.47 -40.29 -28.01
CA ARG A 186 9.92 -41.65 -28.31
C ARG A 186 10.22 -42.43 -27.03
N ASN A 187 10.79 -41.77 -26.02
CA ASN A 187 11.28 -42.44 -24.81
C ASN A 187 10.49 -42.07 -23.56
N PHE A 188 9.95 -40.85 -23.49
CA PHE A 188 9.25 -40.35 -22.31
C PHE A 188 7.84 -39.85 -22.62
N SER A 189 7.04 -39.69 -21.58
CA SER A 189 5.73 -39.05 -21.65
C SER A 189 5.61 -38.08 -20.48
N GLU A 190 5.27 -36.83 -20.78
CA GLU A 190 5.22 -35.76 -19.79
C GLU A 190 3.89 -35.01 -19.87
N GLY A 191 3.40 -34.55 -18.72
CA GLY A 191 2.12 -33.82 -18.64
C GLY A 191 2.26 -32.29 -18.73
N GLY A 192 3.47 -31.77 -18.53
CA GLY A 192 3.76 -30.34 -18.56
C GLY A 192 5.09 -30.00 -17.89
N PHE A 193 5.32 -28.70 -17.69
CA PHE A 193 6.54 -28.15 -17.10
C PHE A 193 6.20 -26.89 -16.30
N VAL A 194 7.21 -26.27 -15.70
CA VAL A 194 7.12 -25.04 -14.92
C VAL A 194 8.07 -24.01 -15.50
N ILE A 195 7.60 -22.76 -15.56
CA ILE A 195 8.44 -21.61 -15.84
C ILE A 195 8.59 -20.82 -14.54
N TYR A 196 9.79 -20.77 -13.97
CA TYR A 196 10.09 -19.92 -12.83
C TYR A 196 10.61 -18.56 -13.30
N GLY A 197 10.14 -17.49 -12.69
CA GLY A 197 10.78 -16.18 -12.74
C GLY A 197 11.46 -15.91 -11.41
N ILE A 198 12.77 -15.64 -11.42
CA ILE A 198 13.59 -15.46 -10.23
C ILE A 198 14.26 -14.08 -10.33
N GLY A 199 13.91 -13.19 -9.40
CA GLY A 199 14.52 -11.87 -9.28
C GLY A 199 15.78 -11.96 -8.42
N TYR A 200 16.94 -11.74 -9.04
CA TYR A 200 18.24 -11.71 -8.36
C TYR A 200 18.71 -10.27 -8.15
N GLY A 201 18.95 -9.89 -6.90
CA GLY A 201 19.26 -8.54 -6.48
C GLY A 201 18.05 -7.61 -6.51
N ALA A 202 18.22 -6.39 -6.00
CA ALA A 202 17.14 -5.42 -5.85
C ALA A 202 16.61 -4.93 -7.20
N ALA A 203 17.49 -4.79 -8.20
CA ALA A 203 17.04 -4.42 -9.55
C ALA A 203 16.34 -5.60 -10.26
N GLY A 204 16.78 -6.83 -10.00
CA GLY A 204 16.12 -8.05 -10.49
C GLY A 204 14.71 -8.22 -9.92
N ASP A 205 14.51 -7.92 -8.64
CA ASP A 205 13.19 -7.91 -7.99
C ASP A 205 12.20 -7.01 -8.71
N ARG A 206 12.56 -5.73 -8.88
CA ARG A 206 11.73 -4.72 -9.56
C ARG A 206 11.48 -5.08 -11.02
N ALA A 207 12.50 -5.57 -11.71
CA ALA A 207 12.39 -5.98 -13.10
C ALA A 207 11.43 -7.18 -13.27
N LEU A 208 11.49 -8.16 -12.36
CA LEU A 208 10.56 -9.28 -12.36
C LEU A 208 9.13 -8.83 -12.05
N GLU A 209 8.94 -7.95 -11.06
CA GLU A 209 7.63 -7.38 -10.73
C GLU A 209 7.01 -6.63 -11.92
N ALA A 210 7.80 -5.81 -12.60
CA ALA A 210 7.36 -5.12 -13.82
C ALA A 210 7.03 -6.11 -14.96
N ALA A 211 7.79 -7.20 -15.10
CA ALA A 211 7.54 -8.20 -16.13
C ALA A 211 6.24 -9.00 -15.88
N VAL A 212 5.97 -9.42 -14.63
CA VAL A 212 4.76 -10.20 -14.30
C VAL A 212 3.46 -9.41 -14.37
N THR A 213 3.55 -8.08 -14.25
CA THR A 213 2.41 -7.16 -14.40
C THR A 213 2.28 -6.64 -15.83
N ALA A 214 3.24 -6.92 -16.72
CA ALA A 214 3.20 -6.45 -18.09
C ALA A 214 2.09 -7.14 -18.91
N PRO A 215 1.30 -6.38 -19.70
CA PRO A 215 0.20 -6.92 -20.49
C PRO A 215 0.58 -8.10 -21.41
N GLY A 216 1.80 -8.06 -21.95
CA GLY A 216 2.30 -9.12 -22.84
C GLY A 216 2.46 -10.47 -22.13
N LEU A 217 3.01 -10.46 -20.91
CA LEU A 217 3.19 -11.68 -20.14
C LEU A 217 1.88 -12.17 -19.53
N THR A 218 1.01 -11.25 -19.07
CA THR A 218 -0.32 -11.61 -18.58
C THR A 218 -1.21 -12.20 -19.68
N ALA A 219 -1.04 -11.78 -20.94
CA ALA A 219 -1.78 -12.34 -22.06
C ALA A 219 -1.26 -13.73 -22.49
N LEU A 220 0.00 -14.07 -22.15
CA LEU A 220 0.62 -15.35 -22.50
C LEU A 220 0.05 -16.51 -21.68
N PHE A 221 -0.39 -16.23 -20.44
CA PHE A 221 -0.88 -17.24 -19.51
C PHE A 221 -2.35 -17.00 -19.15
N SER A 222 -3.14 -18.08 -19.11
CA SER A 222 -4.56 -18.02 -18.74
C SER A 222 -4.81 -17.83 -17.24
N HIS A 223 -3.75 -17.85 -16.41
CA HIS A 223 -3.82 -17.77 -14.96
C HIS A 223 -2.69 -16.87 -14.45
N PRO A 224 -2.88 -16.19 -13.31
CA PRO A 224 -1.81 -15.42 -12.68
C PRO A 224 -0.64 -16.32 -12.26
N PRO A 225 0.57 -15.76 -12.11
CA PRO A 225 1.70 -16.51 -11.56
C PRO A 225 1.42 -16.98 -10.13
N VAL A 226 1.94 -18.16 -9.79
CA VAL A 226 2.05 -18.63 -8.41
C VAL A 226 3.16 -17.83 -7.74
N SER A 227 2.84 -17.10 -6.66
CA SER A 227 3.85 -16.41 -5.86
C SER A 227 4.51 -17.39 -4.88
N LEU A 228 5.80 -17.67 -5.08
CA LEU A 228 6.58 -18.58 -4.24
C LEU A 228 7.38 -17.81 -3.18
N LYS A 229 7.87 -16.62 -3.52
CA LYS A 229 8.57 -15.72 -2.61
C LYS A 229 8.32 -14.26 -3.01
N PRO A 230 7.95 -13.36 -2.07
CA PRO A 230 7.32 -13.69 -0.79
C PRO A 230 5.95 -14.35 -1.02
N VAL A 231 5.53 -15.24 -0.14
CA VAL A 231 4.22 -15.93 -0.26
C VAL A 231 3.05 -14.94 -0.31
N LEU A 232 3.15 -13.85 0.46
CA LEU A 232 2.11 -12.82 0.56
C LEU A 232 2.20 -11.73 -0.53
N ALA A 233 2.96 -11.92 -1.62
CA ALA A 233 3.18 -10.90 -2.65
C ALA A 233 1.88 -10.37 -3.29
N GLY A 234 0.89 -11.23 -3.53
CA GLY A 234 -0.43 -10.81 -4.05
C GLY A 234 -1.27 -10.01 -3.06
N GLY A 235 -0.90 -10.06 -1.77
CA GLY A 235 -1.51 -9.29 -0.70
C GLY A 235 -2.93 -9.71 -0.32
N LEU A 236 -3.34 -9.25 0.85
CA LEU A 236 -4.73 -9.14 1.25
C LEU A 236 -5.07 -7.66 1.28
N THR A 237 -6.22 -7.26 0.78
CA THR A 237 -6.60 -5.83 0.73
C THR A 237 -8.00 -5.62 1.26
N LEU A 238 -8.23 -4.48 1.90
CA LEU A 238 -9.55 -4.05 2.35
C LEU A 238 -10.17 -3.13 1.32
N ARG A 239 -11.37 -3.48 0.87
CA ARG A 239 -12.18 -2.68 -0.05
C ARG A 239 -13.40 -2.18 0.70
N PHE A 240 -13.76 -0.91 0.53
CA PHE A 240 -14.91 -0.31 1.21
C PHE A 240 -16.02 -0.07 0.21
N ASP A 241 -17.25 -0.37 0.62
CA ASP A 241 -18.42 0.06 -0.12
C ASP A 241 -18.63 1.57 0.03
N ARG A 242 -19.44 2.19 -0.83
CA ARG A 242 -19.78 3.61 -0.70
C ARG A 242 -20.51 3.84 0.64
N ILE A 243 -20.01 4.80 1.42
CA ILE A 243 -20.37 5.02 2.81
C ILE A 243 -21.42 6.14 2.89
N ASP A 244 -22.61 5.82 3.41
CA ASP A 244 -23.56 6.83 3.94
C ASP A 244 -24.03 6.34 5.31
N THR A 245 -23.45 6.94 6.37
CA THR A 245 -23.86 6.65 7.74
C THR A 245 -24.18 7.96 8.47
N GLY A 246 -25.46 8.31 8.48
CA GLY A 246 -26.03 9.24 9.45
C GLY A 246 -25.49 10.67 9.40
N GLY A 247 -25.12 11.15 8.21
CA GLY A 247 -24.59 12.51 7.98
C GLY A 247 -23.07 12.60 7.87
N LEU A 248 -22.34 11.49 8.08
CA LEU A 248 -20.92 11.39 7.77
C LEU A 248 -20.72 11.04 6.29
N GLN A 249 -19.83 11.76 5.63
CA GLN A 249 -19.41 11.46 4.26
C GLN A 249 -18.06 10.78 4.32
N ALA A 250 -17.91 9.63 3.67
CA ALA A 250 -16.61 8.98 3.59
C ALA A 250 -16.34 8.39 2.21
N GLY A 251 -15.10 8.54 1.76
CA GLY A 251 -14.66 8.15 0.43
C GLY A 251 -13.16 7.90 0.38
N LEU A 252 -12.73 7.12 -0.62
CA LEU A 252 -11.32 6.83 -0.85
C LEU A 252 -10.74 7.87 -1.82
N GLU A 253 -9.79 8.67 -1.34
CA GLU A 253 -9.08 9.69 -2.13
C GLU A 253 -7.59 9.35 -2.16
N ASN A 254 -7.05 9.06 -3.36
CA ASN A 254 -5.63 8.69 -3.54
C ASN A 254 -5.15 7.57 -2.59
N GLY A 255 -6.02 6.61 -2.27
CA GLY A 255 -5.71 5.49 -1.37
C GLY A 255 -5.85 5.80 0.12
N VAL A 256 -6.29 7.00 0.49
CA VAL A 256 -6.61 7.42 1.87
C VAL A 256 -8.12 7.43 2.05
N LEU A 257 -8.63 6.81 3.12
CA LEU A 257 -10.03 6.91 3.48
C LEU A 257 -10.27 8.26 4.17
N VAL A 258 -10.93 9.19 3.50
CA VAL A 258 -11.29 10.51 4.04
C VAL A 258 -12.69 10.45 4.61
N VAL A 259 -12.87 10.91 5.85
CA VAL A 259 -14.13 10.92 6.59
C VAL A 259 -14.43 12.35 7.03
N SER A 260 -15.53 12.91 6.54
CA SER A 260 -15.97 14.28 6.81
C SER A 260 -17.27 14.32 7.61
N GLY A 261 -17.45 15.39 8.38
CA GLY A 261 -18.67 15.64 9.17
C GLY A 261 -18.65 15.04 10.57
N ALA A 262 -17.48 14.59 11.06
CA ALA A 262 -17.34 14.07 12.42
C ALA A 262 -17.57 15.19 13.45
N ASP A 263 -18.25 14.87 14.56
CA ASP A 263 -18.43 15.80 15.69
C ASP A 263 -17.22 15.68 16.63
N ALA A 264 -16.42 16.74 16.70
CA ALA A 264 -15.23 16.78 17.55
C ALA A 264 -15.59 16.77 19.06
N THR A 265 -16.76 17.28 19.44
CA THR A 265 -17.17 17.47 20.85
C THR A 265 -17.86 16.25 21.46
N ALA A 266 -18.71 15.57 20.71
CA ALA A 266 -19.44 14.39 21.19
C ALA A 266 -18.64 13.08 21.07
N GLY A 267 -17.54 13.10 20.30
CA GLY A 267 -16.92 11.88 19.77
C GLY A 267 -17.71 11.37 18.58
N THR A 268 -17.08 10.52 17.77
CA THR A 268 -17.68 10.03 16.52
C THR A 268 -17.49 8.53 16.39
N ALA A 269 -18.57 7.79 16.17
CA ALA A 269 -18.54 6.37 15.85
C ALA A 269 -18.77 6.19 14.35
N LEU A 270 -17.70 5.95 13.61
CA LEU A 270 -17.74 5.65 12.18
C LEU A 270 -18.08 4.17 11.99
N ARG A 271 -19.12 3.89 11.19
CA ARG A 271 -19.51 2.53 10.81
C ARG A 271 -19.36 2.39 9.31
N LEU A 272 -18.55 1.42 8.90
CA LEU A 272 -18.18 1.16 7.52
C LEU A 272 -18.52 -0.29 7.18
N THR A 273 -18.87 -0.53 5.92
CA THR A 273 -18.93 -1.89 5.36
C THR A 273 -17.74 -2.06 4.43
N ALA A 274 -16.98 -3.12 4.66
CA ALA A 274 -15.80 -3.46 3.90
C ALA A 274 -15.83 -4.92 3.44
N HIS A 275 -14.95 -5.26 2.50
CA HIS A 275 -14.72 -6.60 2.00
C HIS A 275 -13.22 -6.88 2.03
N LEU A 276 -12.83 -8.04 2.53
CA LEU A 276 -11.46 -8.52 2.43
C LEU A 276 -11.29 -9.19 1.06
N HIS A 277 -10.44 -8.62 0.21
CA HIS A 277 -10.06 -9.21 -1.07
C HIS A 277 -8.80 -10.05 -0.91
N ASN A 278 -8.85 -11.30 -1.37
CA ASN A 278 -7.71 -12.20 -1.39
C ASN A 278 -6.96 -12.09 -2.71
N GLY A 279 -5.92 -11.27 -2.75
CA GLY A 279 -5.05 -11.14 -3.93
C GLY A 279 -4.04 -12.27 -4.07
N LEU A 280 -3.98 -13.22 -3.12
CA LEU A 280 -3.05 -14.35 -3.19
C LEU A 280 -3.45 -15.32 -4.30
N TYR A 281 -2.43 -15.94 -4.92
CA TYR A 281 -2.62 -17.05 -5.84
C TYR A 281 -1.44 -18.02 -5.76
N PRO A 282 -1.68 -19.33 -5.65
CA PRO A 282 -2.97 -20.03 -5.70
C PRO A 282 -3.62 -20.26 -4.33
N GLN A 283 -3.22 -19.51 -3.30
CA GLN A 283 -3.67 -19.76 -1.94
C GLN A 283 -5.07 -19.21 -1.67
N ARG A 284 -5.91 -20.03 -1.04
CA ARG A 284 -7.11 -19.60 -0.36
C ARG A 284 -6.84 -19.36 1.12
N VAL A 285 -7.54 -18.41 1.72
CA VAL A 285 -7.56 -18.25 3.17
C VAL A 285 -8.58 -19.26 3.71
N ALA A 286 -8.10 -20.41 4.19
CA ALA A 286 -8.97 -21.45 4.73
C ALA A 286 -9.63 -21.00 6.05
N ALA A 287 -8.86 -20.32 6.90
CA ALA A 287 -9.36 -19.66 8.10
C ALA A 287 -8.41 -18.53 8.53
N ALA A 288 -8.94 -17.48 9.13
CA ALA A 288 -8.17 -16.47 9.86
C ALA A 288 -9.06 -15.75 10.90
N ARG A 289 -8.44 -15.29 11.98
CA ARG A 289 -9.06 -14.39 12.96
C ARG A 289 -8.70 -12.95 12.65
N LEU A 290 -9.71 -12.11 12.59
CA LEU A 290 -9.62 -10.70 12.23
C LEU A 290 -9.57 -9.85 13.50
N ALA A 291 -8.53 -9.04 13.63
CA ALA A 291 -8.41 -8.02 14.67
C ALA A 291 -8.08 -6.68 14.03
N LEU A 292 -8.85 -5.65 14.38
CA LEU A 292 -8.67 -4.31 13.82
C LEU A 292 -8.07 -3.40 14.88
N SER A 293 -7.06 -2.63 14.52
CA SER A 293 -6.45 -1.62 15.38
C SER A 293 -6.33 -0.28 14.67
N TRP A 294 -6.30 0.79 15.45
CA TRP A 294 -6.11 2.16 14.99
C TRP A 294 -4.83 2.72 15.61
N SER A 295 -4.01 3.38 14.81
CA SER A 295 -2.91 4.21 15.29
C SER A 295 -3.02 5.64 14.73
N GLU A 296 -3.00 6.63 15.61
CA GLU A 296 -2.96 8.06 15.22
C GLU A 296 -1.50 8.49 15.03
N VAL A 297 -1.25 9.35 14.03
CA VAL A 297 0.09 9.89 13.79
C VAL A 297 0.43 10.89 14.91
N GLY A 298 1.53 10.63 15.64
CA GLY A 298 2.07 11.56 16.64
C GLY A 298 1.61 11.33 18.09
N THR A 299 0.87 10.25 18.35
CA THR A 299 0.43 9.84 19.71
C THR A 299 0.74 8.35 19.92
N GLU A 300 1.52 8.01 20.96
CA GLU A 300 1.94 6.62 21.23
C GLU A 300 0.82 5.71 21.79
N ALA A 301 -0.36 6.26 22.11
CA ALA A 301 -1.52 5.49 22.55
C ALA A 301 -2.81 6.15 22.05
N GLY A 302 -3.42 5.57 21.02
CA GLY A 302 -4.71 6.02 20.51
C GLY A 302 -5.83 5.69 21.50
N LEU A 303 -6.55 6.70 21.97
CA LEU A 303 -7.79 6.54 22.75
C LEU A 303 -8.96 6.01 21.90
N ALA A 304 -8.79 5.91 20.57
CA ALA A 304 -9.80 5.41 19.64
C ALA A 304 -9.83 3.88 19.59
N GLN A 305 -11.04 3.33 19.50
CA GLN A 305 -11.28 1.89 19.46
C GLN A 305 -11.70 1.48 18.06
N ALA A 306 -11.08 0.45 17.51
CA ALA A 306 -11.44 -0.14 16.24
C ALA A 306 -11.94 -1.57 16.45
N ALA A 307 -13.00 -1.95 15.75
CA ALA A 307 -13.57 -3.29 15.79
C ALA A 307 -13.98 -3.74 14.38
N VAL A 308 -13.92 -5.05 14.14
CA VAL A 308 -14.36 -5.70 12.91
C VAL A 308 -15.30 -6.85 13.24
N SER A 309 -16.37 -6.99 12.46
CA SER A 309 -17.32 -8.10 12.58
C SER A 309 -17.72 -8.61 11.19
N PRO A 310 -17.73 -9.92 10.92
CA PRO A 310 -17.32 -10.99 11.82
C PRO A 310 -15.83 -10.94 12.17
N ALA A 311 -15.46 -11.49 13.33
CA ALA A 311 -14.07 -11.57 13.80
C ALA A 311 -13.30 -12.77 13.20
N GLU A 312 -13.94 -13.55 12.33
CA GLU A 312 -13.33 -14.70 11.67
C GLU A 312 -13.74 -14.70 10.19
N ILE A 313 -12.83 -15.15 9.34
CA ILE A 313 -13.11 -15.43 7.94
C ILE A 313 -12.68 -16.84 7.61
N THR A 314 -13.46 -17.51 6.76
CA THR A 314 -13.18 -18.87 6.30
C THR A 314 -13.41 -18.98 4.80
N ASP A 315 -12.69 -19.93 4.21
CA ASP A 315 -12.85 -20.36 2.81
C ASP A 315 -12.84 -19.23 1.75
N LEU A 316 -12.01 -18.20 1.95
CA LEU A 316 -11.88 -17.12 0.97
C LEU A 316 -10.96 -17.57 -0.18
N ALA A 317 -11.58 -17.86 -1.32
CA ALA A 317 -10.91 -18.33 -2.54
C ALA A 317 -9.88 -17.31 -3.09
N PRO A 318 -8.91 -17.74 -3.91
CA PRO A 318 -7.99 -16.84 -4.61
C PRO A 318 -8.76 -15.84 -5.48
N GLN A 319 -8.34 -14.58 -5.48
CA GLN A 319 -8.94 -13.48 -6.25
C GLN A 319 -10.40 -13.16 -5.88
N ALA A 320 -10.95 -13.75 -4.81
CA ALA A 320 -12.31 -13.50 -4.36
C ALA A 320 -12.37 -12.41 -3.27
N GLU A 321 -13.58 -11.94 -3.00
CA GLU A 321 -13.90 -11.02 -1.91
C GLU A 321 -14.71 -11.74 -0.83
N SER A 322 -14.48 -11.37 0.43
CA SER A 322 -15.25 -11.88 1.56
C SER A 322 -16.70 -11.41 1.53
N GLY A 323 -17.55 -12.01 2.35
CA GLY A 323 -18.80 -11.36 2.77
C GLY A 323 -18.54 -10.01 3.45
N PRO A 324 -19.59 -9.19 3.65
CA PRO A 324 -19.46 -7.87 4.22
C PRO A 324 -18.89 -7.92 5.66
N LEU A 325 -17.89 -7.09 5.90
CA LEU A 325 -17.24 -6.85 7.18
C LEU A 325 -17.71 -5.50 7.72
N ALA A 326 -18.40 -5.52 8.85
CA ALA A 326 -18.73 -4.31 9.60
C ALA A 326 -17.48 -3.82 10.34
N VAL A 327 -16.96 -2.68 9.91
CA VAL A 327 -15.83 -1.99 10.54
C VAL A 327 -16.37 -0.83 11.36
N VAL A 328 -16.05 -0.79 12.65
CA VAL A 328 -16.45 0.29 13.56
C VAL A 328 -15.20 0.97 14.09
N LEU A 329 -15.10 2.27 13.89
CA LEU A 329 -14.04 3.12 14.45
C LEU A 329 -14.68 4.16 15.36
N THR A 330 -14.43 4.06 16.65
CA THR A 330 -14.93 4.98 17.67
C THR A 330 -13.82 5.93 18.07
N LEU A 331 -13.99 7.21 17.74
CA LEU A 331 -13.10 8.30 18.10
C LEU A 331 -13.62 8.99 19.37
N PRO A 332 -12.78 9.18 20.39
CA PRO A 332 -13.18 9.96 21.56
C PRO A 332 -13.38 11.44 21.19
N PRO A 333 -14.02 12.23 22.07
CA PRO A 333 -14.05 13.68 21.93
C PRO A 333 -12.65 14.26 21.76
N ILE A 334 -12.51 15.10 20.74
CA ILE A 334 -11.29 15.82 20.40
C ILE A 334 -11.34 17.18 21.13
N PRO A 335 -10.37 17.47 22.02
CA PRO A 335 -10.37 18.74 22.72
C PRO A 335 -10.12 19.90 21.77
N ARG A 336 -10.92 20.96 21.90
CA ARG A 336 -10.70 22.23 21.20
C ARG A 336 -9.38 22.86 21.69
N PRO A 337 -8.57 23.48 20.81
CA PRO A 337 -7.40 24.23 21.23
C PRO A 337 -7.74 25.30 22.27
N ALA A 338 -6.81 25.61 23.17
CA ALA A 338 -7.03 26.65 24.18
C ALA A 338 -7.02 28.06 23.56
N GLY A 339 -7.74 28.99 24.20
CA GLY A 339 -7.72 30.42 23.87
C GLY A 339 -8.44 30.81 22.58
N LEU A 340 -8.05 31.95 22.01
CA LEU A 340 -8.66 32.52 20.80
C LEU A 340 -8.48 31.63 19.57
N ALA A 341 -7.37 30.88 19.50
CA ALA A 341 -7.12 29.94 18.42
C ALA A 341 -8.26 28.90 18.33
N GLY A 342 -8.63 28.30 19.46
CA GLY A 342 -9.74 27.35 19.49
C GLY A 342 -11.09 27.97 19.17
N LEU A 343 -11.35 29.22 19.57
CA LEU A 343 -12.60 29.92 19.26
C LEU A 343 -12.78 30.13 17.75
N LEU A 344 -11.69 30.41 17.04
CA LEU A 344 -11.66 30.65 15.61
C LEU A 344 -11.49 29.38 14.77
N SER A 345 -11.10 28.25 15.39
CA SER A 345 -11.04 26.95 14.71
C SER A 345 -12.43 26.43 14.38
N ASP A 346 -12.62 26.05 13.13
CA ASP A 346 -13.78 25.37 12.58
C ASP A 346 -13.70 23.84 12.71
N GLY A 347 -12.50 23.28 12.79
CA GLY A 347 -12.30 21.84 13.00
C GLY A 347 -10.88 21.42 13.33
N ARG A 348 -10.66 20.11 13.35
CA ARG A 348 -9.36 19.44 13.46
C ARG A 348 -9.33 18.24 12.52
N THR A 349 -8.21 18.08 11.82
CA THR A 349 -7.90 16.88 11.05
C THR A 349 -7.12 15.89 11.91
N VAL A 350 -7.51 14.62 11.87
CA VAL A 350 -6.84 13.51 12.53
C VAL A 350 -6.42 12.51 11.46
N ASP A 351 -5.10 12.34 11.31
CA ASP A 351 -4.51 11.36 10.39
C ASP A 351 -4.05 10.13 11.18
N GLY A 352 -4.31 8.95 10.63
CA GLY A 352 -3.89 7.69 11.23
C GLY A 352 -3.98 6.51 10.29
N THR A 353 -3.70 5.33 10.82
CA THR A 353 -3.69 4.08 10.06
C THR A 353 -4.59 3.06 10.73
N LEU A 354 -5.52 2.52 9.95
CA LEU A 354 -6.33 1.37 10.33
C LEU A 354 -5.58 0.10 9.91
N THR A 355 -5.19 -0.73 10.87
CA THR A 355 -4.48 -1.99 10.62
C THR A 355 -5.40 -3.17 10.91
N LEU A 356 -5.75 -3.94 9.89
CA LEU A 356 -6.39 -5.24 10.04
C LEU A 356 -5.32 -6.31 10.14
N ARG A 357 -5.20 -6.94 11.31
CA ARG A 357 -4.37 -8.13 11.54
C ARG A 357 -5.21 -9.39 11.31
N LEU A 358 -4.67 -10.31 10.54
CA LEU A 358 -5.15 -11.67 10.37
C LEU A 358 -4.27 -12.58 11.21
N ALA A 359 -4.75 -13.00 12.37
CA ALA A 359 -4.10 -13.95 13.26
C ALA A 359 -4.61 -15.37 13.00
N ASP A 360 -3.85 -16.38 13.44
CA ASP A 360 -4.16 -17.80 13.20
C ASP A 360 -4.46 -18.10 11.71
N LEU A 361 -3.76 -17.39 10.81
CA LEU A 361 -3.97 -17.48 9.37
C LEU A 361 -3.58 -18.88 8.90
N ARG A 362 -4.55 -19.56 8.29
CA ARG A 362 -4.38 -20.87 7.68
C ARG A 362 -4.59 -20.75 6.19
N LEU A 363 -3.50 -20.76 5.45
CA LEU A 363 -3.53 -20.82 4.00
C LEU A 363 -3.64 -22.29 3.53
N ALA A 364 -4.32 -22.49 2.41
CA ALA A 364 -4.38 -23.77 1.70
C ALA A 364 -4.28 -23.53 0.20
N LEU A 365 -3.84 -24.53 -0.56
CA LEU A 365 -3.93 -24.46 -2.01
C LEU A 365 -5.38 -24.63 -2.46
N ASP A 366 -5.76 -23.84 -3.46
CA ASP A 366 -7.07 -23.95 -4.08
C ASP A 366 -7.25 -25.31 -4.80
N PRO A 367 -8.40 -25.99 -4.65
CA PRO A 367 -8.65 -27.27 -5.31
C PRO A 367 -8.54 -27.21 -6.84
N ALA A 368 -9.01 -26.12 -7.47
CA ALA A 368 -8.92 -25.98 -8.93
C ALA A 368 -7.47 -25.79 -9.39
N PHE A 369 -6.61 -25.20 -8.55
CA PHE A 369 -5.17 -25.20 -8.79
C PHE A 369 -4.59 -26.63 -8.71
N LEU A 370 -4.91 -27.39 -7.67
CA LEU A 370 -4.41 -28.77 -7.50
C LEU A 370 -4.80 -29.68 -8.68
N ASP A 371 -6.04 -29.59 -9.15
CA ASP A 371 -6.51 -30.35 -10.31
C ASP A 371 -5.75 -29.98 -11.60
N ARG A 372 -5.38 -28.71 -11.75
CA ARG A 372 -4.63 -28.20 -12.90
C ARG A 372 -3.19 -28.68 -12.93
N VAL A 373 -2.53 -28.72 -11.77
CA VAL A 373 -1.12 -29.11 -11.67
C VAL A 373 -0.92 -30.61 -11.49
N ARG A 374 -1.98 -31.36 -11.16
CA ARG A 374 -1.97 -32.83 -11.06
C ARG A 374 -1.34 -33.52 -12.29
N PRO A 375 -1.65 -33.16 -13.55
CA PRO A 375 -1.01 -33.78 -14.71
C PRO A 375 0.49 -33.46 -14.83
N ILE A 376 0.93 -32.32 -14.28
CA ILE A 376 2.32 -31.84 -14.38
C ILE A 376 3.20 -32.57 -13.36
N PHE A 377 2.72 -32.72 -12.12
CA PHE A 377 3.49 -33.28 -11.01
C PHE A 377 3.06 -34.70 -10.57
N GLY A 378 1.96 -35.21 -11.14
CA GLY A 378 1.31 -36.44 -10.70
C GLY A 378 2.03 -37.73 -11.07
N SER A 379 2.91 -37.72 -12.07
CA SER A 379 3.58 -38.92 -12.61
C SER A 379 4.97 -39.23 -12.02
N GLY A 380 5.36 -38.59 -10.92
CA GLY A 380 6.56 -38.97 -10.17
C GLY A 380 7.70 -37.97 -10.28
N LEU A 381 7.61 -36.90 -9.50
CA LEU A 381 8.78 -36.09 -9.14
C LEU A 381 9.68 -36.79 -8.11
N LEU A 382 9.24 -37.90 -7.52
CA LEU A 382 9.98 -38.68 -6.53
C LEU A 382 9.74 -40.17 -6.81
N SER A 383 10.64 -40.80 -7.58
CA SER A 383 10.78 -42.26 -7.57
C SER A 383 11.59 -42.65 -6.32
N GLY A 384 10.91 -42.62 -5.18
CA GLY A 384 11.35 -43.18 -3.92
C GLY A 384 10.13 -43.83 -3.31
N ASP A 385 10.22 -45.14 -3.09
CA ASP A 385 9.17 -46.01 -2.60
C ASP A 385 8.75 -45.63 -1.17
N GLN A 386 7.99 -44.55 -0.99
CA GLN A 386 7.14 -44.28 0.17
C GLN A 386 5.95 -43.38 -0.18
N MET A 387 4.82 -43.77 0.40
CA MET A 387 3.53 -43.06 0.50
C MET A 387 2.50 -43.33 -0.59
N GLY A 388 1.86 -44.48 -0.43
CA GLY A 388 0.57 -44.82 -1.02
C GLY A 388 -0.52 -43.84 -0.65
N GLY A 389 -1.20 -43.34 -1.67
CA GLY A 389 -2.48 -42.65 -1.60
C GLY A 389 -3.15 -42.86 -2.95
N ALA A 390 -4.47 -43.09 -2.96
CA ALA A 390 -5.20 -43.31 -4.19
C ALA A 390 -4.98 -42.12 -5.15
N ALA A 391 -4.80 -42.42 -6.44
CA ALA A 391 -4.72 -41.42 -7.49
C ALA A 391 -6.03 -40.62 -7.53
N GLY A 392 -6.10 -39.52 -6.80
CA GLY A 392 -7.33 -38.75 -6.58
C GLY A 392 -7.35 -37.89 -5.31
N ASP A 393 -6.51 -38.18 -4.31
CA ASP A 393 -6.43 -37.37 -3.09
C ASP A 393 -5.65 -36.06 -3.32
N ALA A 394 -6.29 -34.91 -3.05
CA ALA A 394 -5.70 -33.58 -3.13
C ALA A 394 -4.44 -33.44 -2.25
N ARG A 395 -4.39 -34.12 -1.09
CA ARG A 395 -3.22 -34.13 -0.21
C ARG A 395 -2.04 -34.88 -0.83
N ALA A 396 -2.31 -35.95 -1.57
CA ALA A 396 -1.28 -36.71 -2.27
C ALA A 396 -0.67 -35.89 -3.42
N VAL A 397 -1.49 -35.09 -4.13
CA VAL A 397 -1.00 -34.18 -5.16
C VAL A 397 -0.13 -33.07 -4.55
N GLU A 398 -0.58 -32.44 -3.47
CA GLU A 398 0.18 -31.42 -2.75
C GLU A 398 1.53 -31.96 -2.21
N GLY A 399 1.54 -33.21 -1.73
CA GLY A 399 2.76 -33.91 -1.30
C GLY A 399 3.81 -34.09 -2.41
N ARG A 400 3.41 -34.04 -3.68
CA ARG A 400 4.29 -34.19 -4.84
C ARG A 400 4.78 -32.85 -5.41
N LEU A 401 4.23 -31.72 -4.96
CA LEU A 401 4.68 -30.41 -5.41
C LEU A 401 6.11 -30.14 -4.92
N PRO A 402 6.91 -29.38 -5.69
CA PRO A 402 8.19 -28.86 -5.21
C PRO A 402 8.05 -28.12 -3.88
N GLY A 403 9.08 -28.19 -3.04
CA GLY A 403 9.04 -27.67 -1.66
C GLY A 403 8.56 -26.23 -1.56
N LEU A 404 9.03 -25.34 -2.46
CA LEU A 404 8.65 -23.92 -2.49
C LEU A 404 7.14 -23.68 -2.61
N PHE A 405 6.39 -24.56 -3.28
CA PHE A 405 4.92 -24.43 -3.40
C PHE A 405 4.20 -24.65 -2.06
N ARG A 406 4.90 -25.16 -1.04
CA ARG A 406 4.34 -25.45 0.30
C ARG A 406 4.81 -24.49 1.38
N ASP A 407 5.66 -23.52 1.04
CA ASP A 407 6.20 -22.56 2.02
C ASP A 407 5.11 -21.69 2.67
N TYR A 408 3.94 -21.58 2.02
CA TYR A 408 2.77 -20.92 2.61
C TYR A 408 2.33 -21.52 3.95
N ARG A 409 2.65 -22.79 4.23
CA ARG A 409 2.31 -23.43 5.50
C ARG A 409 3.01 -22.80 6.69
N GLY A 410 4.11 -22.08 6.47
CA GLY A 410 4.82 -21.32 7.51
C GLY A 410 4.22 -19.95 7.79
N VAL A 411 3.24 -19.49 7.02
CA VAL A 411 2.60 -18.19 7.21
C VAL A 411 1.41 -18.34 8.16
N SER A 412 1.52 -17.78 9.35
CA SER A 412 0.47 -17.79 10.38
C SER A 412 -0.18 -16.44 10.62
N GLU A 413 0.37 -15.36 10.06
CA GLU A 413 -0.15 -14.01 10.24
C GLU A 413 0.01 -13.17 8.96
N ALA A 414 -0.90 -12.22 8.78
CA ALA A 414 -0.81 -11.16 7.77
C ALA A 414 -1.41 -9.87 8.31
N SER A 415 -1.02 -8.73 7.76
CA SER A 415 -1.59 -7.44 8.10
C SER A 415 -1.93 -6.62 6.86
N VAL A 416 -3.03 -5.88 6.93
CA VAL A 416 -3.50 -4.95 5.91
C VAL A 416 -3.62 -3.58 6.55
N SER A 417 -2.96 -2.58 5.97
CA SER A 417 -2.97 -1.21 6.49
C SER A 417 -3.69 -0.28 5.54
N LEU A 418 -4.55 0.57 6.08
CA LEU A 418 -5.27 1.60 5.34
C LEU A 418 -5.04 2.96 6.03
N PRO A 419 -4.46 3.95 5.34
CA PRO A 419 -4.41 5.30 5.87
C PRO A 419 -5.81 5.91 5.90
N VAL A 420 -6.17 6.57 6.99
CA VAL A 420 -7.45 7.23 7.20
C VAL A 420 -7.22 8.66 7.67
N ARG A 421 -8.00 9.59 7.12
CA ARG A 421 -8.08 10.98 7.51
C ARG A 421 -9.48 11.30 7.99
N ILE A 422 -9.60 11.82 9.21
CA ILE A 422 -10.88 12.24 9.78
C ILE A 422 -10.88 13.75 9.94
N GLU A 423 -11.90 14.39 9.39
CA GLU A 423 -12.17 15.83 9.49
C GLU A 423 -13.31 16.05 10.48
N ALA A 424 -12.93 16.45 11.70
CA ALA A 424 -13.86 16.69 12.78
C ALA A 424 -14.17 18.18 12.90
N ALA A 425 -15.45 18.55 12.83
CA ALA A 425 -15.91 19.92 12.96
C ALA A 425 -16.16 20.26 14.43
N PHE A 426 -15.80 21.48 14.82
CA PHE A 426 -16.16 22.04 16.11
C PHE A 426 -17.49 22.80 16.00
N SER A 427 -18.30 22.73 17.06
CA SER A 427 -19.55 23.50 17.11
C SER A 427 -19.32 25.02 16.96
N PRO A 428 -20.10 25.75 16.16
CA PRO A 428 -19.96 27.20 16.01
C PRO A 428 -20.52 28.00 17.20
N TRP A 429 -21.25 27.37 18.12
CA TRP A 429 -21.93 28.04 19.23
C TRP A 429 -21.04 28.93 20.11
N PRO A 430 -19.82 28.51 20.50
CA PRO A 430 -18.93 29.38 21.27
C PRO A 430 -18.56 30.67 20.53
N LEU A 431 -18.35 30.60 19.22
CA LEU A 431 -18.05 31.77 18.38
C LEU A 431 -19.27 32.68 18.27
N ILE A 432 -20.47 32.11 18.06
CA ILE A 432 -21.73 32.86 18.01
C ILE A 432 -22.00 33.56 19.34
N ALA A 433 -21.79 32.87 20.47
CA ALA A 433 -21.97 33.44 21.80
C ALA A 433 -20.97 34.59 22.06
N ALA A 434 -19.71 34.41 21.70
CA ALA A 434 -18.69 35.46 21.81
C ALA A 434 -19.01 36.68 20.95
N ALA A 435 -19.41 36.47 19.69
CA ALA A 435 -19.81 37.53 18.79
C ALA A 435 -21.05 38.28 19.30
N SER A 436 -22.05 37.55 19.78
CA SER A 436 -23.28 38.13 20.35
C SER A 436 -22.99 38.94 21.61
N GLY A 437 -22.10 38.45 22.48
CA GLY A 437 -21.65 39.18 23.67
C GLY A 437 -20.89 40.47 23.31
N ALA A 438 -20.00 40.41 22.32
CA ALA A 438 -19.28 41.59 21.83
C ALA A 438 -20.23 42.64 21.25
N LEU A 439 -21.24 42.21 20.47
CA LEU A 439 -22.28 43.09 19.95
C LEU A 439 -23.14 43.71 21.06
N ALA A 440 -23.50 42.94 22.08
CA ALA A 440 -24.25 43.45 23.23
C ALA A 440 -23.44 44.50 24.02
N LEU A 441 -22.14 44.27 24.24
CA LEU A 441 -21.26 45.24 24.88
C LEU A 441 -21.09 46.51 24.04
N ALA A 442 -20.91 46.38 22.73
CA ALA A 442 -20.85 47.52 21.82
C ALA A 442 -22.16 48.32 21.82
N GLY A 443 -23.31 47.63 21.84
CA GLY A 443 -24.63 48.25 21.97
C GLY A 443 -24.82 48.99 23.29
N ALA A 444 -24.41 48.39 24.41
CA ALA A 444 -24.46 49.02 25.73
C ALA A 444 -23.53 50.24 25.82
N ALA A 445 -22.31 50.15 25.27
CA ALA A 445 -21.39 51.27 25.18
C ALA A 445 -21.94 52.40 24.29
N GLY A 446 -22.55 52.06 23.16
CA GLY A 446 -23.22 53.02 22.27
C GLY A 446 -24.40 53.72 22.95
N LEU A 447 -25.27 52.96 23.63
CA LEU A 447 -26.38 53.53 24.41
C LEU A 447 -25.88 54.39 25.58
N GLY A 448 -24.81 53.98 26.26
CA GLY A 448 -24.14 54.78 27.29
C GLY A 448 -23.57 56.09 26.74
N ALA A 449 -22.89 56.03 25.58
CA ALA A 449 -22.38 57.21 24.89
C ALA A 449 -23.51 58.16 24.45
N LEU A 450 -24.61 57.62 23.92
CA LEU A 450 -25.81 58.40 23.58
C LEU A 450 -26.45 59.03 24.83
N ALA A 451 -26.54 58.30 25.94
CA ALA A 451 -27.05 58.81 27.20
C ALA A 451 -26.17 59.94 27.76
N LEU A 452 -24.85 59.84 27.62
CA LEU A 452 -23.89 60.87 28.00
C LEU A 452 -23.92 62.09 27.06
N ALA A 453 -24.23 61.89 25.77
CA ALA A 453 -24.30 62.96 24.77
C ALA A 453 -25.63 63.72 24.80
N ARG A 454 -26.73 63.08 25.24
CA ARG A 454 -28.07 63.67 25.25
C ARG A 454 -28.21 64.71 26.36
N ALA A 455 -28.51 65.95 25.98
CA ALA A 455 -28.87 67.00 26.93
C ALA A 455 -30.26 66.73 27.51
N ARG A 456 -30.40 66.87 28.84
CA ARG A 456 -31.67 66.68 29.55
C ARG A 456 -32.08 68.01 30.20
N VAL A 457 -33.37 68.34 30.10
CA VAL A 457 -33.92 69.50 30.79
C VAL A 457 -34.10 69.14 32.26
N GLN A 458 -33.37 69.82 33.14
CA GLN A 458 -33.48 69.67 34.58
C GLN A 458 -33.84 71.01 35.21
N THR A 459 -34.66 70.97 36.27
CA THR A 459 -34.92 72.13 37.09
C THR A 459 -33.85 72.20 38.17
N VAL A 460 -33.13 73.32 38.23
CA VAL A 460 -32.06 73.55 39.18
C VAL A 460 -32.41 74.77 40.02
N MET A 461 -32.23 74.67 41.34
CA MET A 461 -32.44 75.77 42.26
C MET A 461 -31.21 76.68 42.26
N LEU A 462 -31.38 77.94 41.86
CA LEU A 462 -30.37 78.99 41.99
C LEU A 462 -30.77 79.85 43.19
N GLY A 463 -30.25 79.51 44.38
CA GLY A 463 -30.79 80.02 45.65
C GLY A 463 -32.21 79.49 45.89
N THR A 464 -33.20 80.38 45.94
CA THR A 464 -34.63 80.04 46.11
C THR A 464 -35.41 79.98 44.80
N VAL A 465 -34.78 80.26 43.65
CA VAL A 465 -35.47 80.34 42.36
C VAL A 465 -35.26 79.07 41.53
N PRO A 466 -36.34 78.34 41.15
CA PRO A 466 -36.24 77.20 40.24
C PRO A 466 -36.01 77.68 38.79
N LYS A 467 -34.99 77.16 38.11
CA LYS A 467 -34.71 77.44 36.69
C LYS A 467 -34.57 76.14 35.89
N ARG A 468 -35.27 76.05 34.75
CA ARG A 468 -35.13 74.93 33.80
C ARG A 468 -33.95 75.15 32.88
N VAL A 469 -33.06 74.15 32.79
CA VAL A 469 -31.81 74.23 32.02
C VAL A 469 -31.57 72.91 31.31
N SER A 470 -31.15 72.97 30.05
CA SER A 470 -30.75 71.79 29.29
C SER A 470 -29.28 71.50 29.53
N LEU A 471 -28.98 70.46 30.30
CA LEU A 471 -27.62 70.09 30.71
C LEU A 471 -27.25 68.73 30.14
N ARG A 472 -26.01 68.61 29.65
CA ARG A 472 -25.42 67.30 29.34
C ARG A 472 -24.78 66.73 30.60
N PRO A 473 -24.89 65.41 30.86
CA PRO A 473 -24.22 64.78 31.98
C PRO A 473 -22.74 65.15 32.07
N TYR A 474 -22.28 65.43 33.30
CA TYR A 474 -20.93 65.79 33.69
C TYR A 474 -20.33 67.05 33.06
N ARG A 475 -21.03 67.73 32.15
CA ARG A 475 -20.64 69.06 31.66
C ARG A 475 -21.12 70.13 32.62
N THR A 476 -20.28 71.14 32.75
CA THR A 476 -20.53 72.26 33.64
C THR A 476 -20.98 73.46 32.83
N GLN A 477 -22.05 74.13 33.27
CA GLN A 477 -22.55 75.35 32.65
C GLN A 477 -22.69 76.45 33.71
N THR A 478 -22.26 77.65 33.36
CA THR A 478 -22.42 78.82 34.23
C THR A 478 -23.73 79.52 33.88
N LEU A 479 -24.56 79.77 34.89
CA LEU A 479 -25.85 80.43 34.76
C LEU A 479 -25.90 81.66 35.66
N ARG A 480 -26.67 82.66 35.27
CA ARG A 480 -26.96 83.83 36.10
C ARG A 480 -28.38 83.74 36.67
N ALA A 481 -28.51 84.00 37.96
CA ALA A 481 -29.78 84.14 38.64
C ALA A 481 -30.36 85.55 38.45
N PRO A 482 -31.68 85.77 38.68
CA PRO A 482 -32.32 87.07 38.51
C PRO A 482 -31.73 88.20 39.37
N ASP A 483 -31.11 87.84 40.50
CA ASP A 483 -30.39 88.75 41.41
C ASP A 483 -28.98 89.14 40.92
N GLY A 484 -28.56 88.68 39.72
CA GLY A 484 -27.26 88.95 39.13
C GLY A 484 -26.15 87.97 39.53
N SER A 485 -26.37 87.09 40.51
CA SER A 485 -25.37 86.14 40.99
C SER A 485 -25.06 85.04 39.96
N ARG A 486 -23.78 84.62 39.89
CA ARG A 486 -23.32 83.56 38.98
C ARG A 486 -23.26 82.21 39.70
N TRP A 487 -23.80 81.18 39.05
CA TRP A 487 -23.87 79.83 39.58
C TRP A 487 -23.30 78.85 38.57
N GLN A 488 -22.49 77.92 39.05
CA GLN A 488 -21.95 76.83 38.27
C GLN A 488 -22.82 75.60 38.49
N VAL A 489 -23.40 75.07 37.41
CA VAL A 489 -24.32 73.94 37.47
C VAL A 489 -23.75 72.75 36.73
N ARG A 490 -23.78 71.59 37.39
CA ARG A 490 -23.33 70.31 36.82
C ARG A 490 -24.35 69.21 37.10
N ALA A 491 -24.74 68.51 36.04
CA ALA A 491 -25.61 67.33 36.15
C ALA A 491 -24.78 66.05 36.27
N GLY A 492 -25.21 65.10 37.11
CA GLY A 492 -24.75 63.72 37.04
C GLY A 492 -25.40 62.96 35.87
N LEU A 493 -25.00 61.70 35.65
CA LEU A 493 -25.70 60.81 34.71
C LEU A 493 -27.12 60.47 35.19
N TRP A 494 -27.28 60.36 36.51
CA TRP A 494 -28.52 60.11 37.22
C TRP A 494 -28.61 61.06 38.43
N GLY A 495 -29.83 61.44 38.83
CA GLY A 495 -30.06 62.32 39.99
C GLY A 495 -30.15 63.81 39.66
N PRO A 496 -30.44 64.65 40.68
CA PRO A 496 -30.61 66.10 40.52
C PRO A 496 -29.28 66.80 40.19
N ALA A 497 -29.34 67.87 39.39
CA ALA A 497 -28.16 68.69 39.13
C ALA A 497 -27.76 69.52 40.36
N CYS A 498 -26.47 69.61 40.62
CA CYS A 498 -25.90 70.42 41.68
C CYS A 498 -25.60 71.82 41.15
N ALA A 499 -25.96 72.84 41.93
CA ALA A 499 -25.60 74.23 41.67
C ALA A 499 -24.72 74.77 42.80
N THR A 500 -23.56 75.28 42.43
CA THR A 500 -22.61 75.92 43.36
C THR A 500 -22.49 77.38 42.98
N ARG A 501 -22.70 78.29 43.93
CA ARG A 501 -22.53 79.73 43.70
C ARG A 501 -21.06 80.04 43.46
N LEU A 502 -20.75 80.72 42.36
CA LEU A 502 -19.40 81.23 42.11
C LEU A 502 -19.27 82.55 42.87
N GLN A 503 -18.29 82.63 43.77
CA GLN A 503 -17.93 83.90 44.39
C GLN A 503 -17.35 84.82 43.31
N GLU A 504 -17.89 86.02 43.17
CA GLU A 504 -17.27 87.03 42.33
C GLU A 504 -15.98 87.50 43.03
N PRO A 505 -14.85 87.65 42.31
CA PRO A 505 -13.67 88.26 42.89
C PRO A 505 -14.08 89.65 43.38
N GLY A 506 -13.98 89.87 44.69
CA GLY A 506 -14.33 91.16 45.28
C GLY A 506 -13.55 92.29 44.60
N PRO A 507 -14.16 93.46 44.38
CA PRO A 507 -13.41 94.63 43.97
C PRO A 507 -12.39 94.91 45.07
N GLY A 508 -11.12 95.01 44.69
CA GLY A 508 -10.10 95.54 45.59
C GLY A 508 -10.47 96.97 46.02
N ALA A 509 -10.10 97.27 47.27
CA ALA A 509 -10.31 98.49 48.07
C ALA A 509 -11.61 98.49 48.90
#